data_AF-A0A1H9UUN0-F1
#
_entry.id   AF-A0A1H9UUN0-F1
#
_cell.length_a   1.000
_cell.length_b   1.000
_cell.length_c   1.000
_cell.angle_alpha   90.00
_cell.angle_beta   90.00
_cell.angle_gamma   90.00
#
_symmetry.space_group_name_H-M   'P 1'
#
loop_
_entity.id
_entity.type
_entity.pdbx_description
1 polymer ?
#
loop_
_entity_poly.entity_id
_entity_poly.type
_entity_poly.pdbx_seq_one_letter_code
_entity_poly.pdbx_strand_id
1 'polypeptide(L)'
;MVEDGSESQAWIDNEFAASRFSDVRLGRRLRQLVTQMASAVGGPIPLACQDWANTKAAYRFLSNSDVCEGKILQGHFQSTASRVAAIDGPILVLQDTTEFSFERKKPEQVGIIGYAPSKRETVGIARRHTICGLLMHSSLVETTEGLPLGLAAIKFWSRSKFKGTRHLSVI
;
A
#
# COMPACT_ATOMS: atom_id res chain seq x y z
N MET A 1 28.59 10.36 -11.03
CA MET A 1 27.83 9.13 -10.70
C MET A 1 26.44 9.28 -11.31
N VAL A 2 26.23 8.68 -12.48
CA VAL A 2 24.97 8.69 -13.24
C VAL A 2 24.73 7.23 -13.65
N GLU A 3 24.43 6.36 -12.68
CA GLU A 3 24.11 4.94 -12.91
C GLU A 3 22.77 4.52 -12.27
N ASP A 4 22.29 5.27 -11.28
CA ASP A 4 21.14 4.96 -10.41
C ASP A 4 19.77 4.86 -11.12
N GLY A 5 19.56 5.67 -12.17
CA GLY A 5 18.24 5.75 -12.84
C GLY A 5 17.91 4.54 -13.72
N SER A 6 18.90 3.93 -14.36
CA SER A 6 18.66 2.81 -15.30
C SER A 6 18.48 1.47 -14.57
N GLU A 7 19.23 1.28 -13.48
CA GLU A 7 19.16 0.08 -12.65
C GLU A 7 17.83 0.03 -11.88
N SER A 8 17.39 1.16 -11.33
CA SER A 8 16.08 1.31 -10.70
C SER A 8 14.94 0.99 -11.67
N GLN A 9 15.04 1.42 -12.93
CA GLN A 9 14.03 1.13 -13.94
C GLN A 9 14.01 -0.34 -14.33
N ALA A 10 15.17 -0.96 -14.53
CA ALA A 10 15.27 -2.38 -14.83
C ALA A 10 14.72 -3.25 -13.70
N TRP A 11 14.98 -2.87 -12.45
CA TRP A 11 14.40 -3.56 -11.29
C TRP A 11 12.87 -3.48 -11.29
N ILE A 12 12.28 -2.29 -11.50
CA ILE A 12 10.82 -2.11 -11.55
C ILE A 12 10.20 -2.93 -12.69
N ASP A 13 10.83 -2.92 -13.87
CA ASP A 13 10.33 -3.67 -15.02
C ASP A 13 10.28 -5.18 -14.74
N ASN A 14 11.32 -5.70 -14.09
CA ASN A 14 11.38 -7.09 -13.64
C ASN A 14 10.36 -7.38 -12.53
N GLU A 15 10.25 -6.49 -11.52
CA GLU A 15 9.38 -6.67 -10.37
C GLU A 15 7.92 -6.83 -10.78
N PHE A 16 7.48 -6.06 -11.80
CA PHE A 16 6.12 -6.07 -12.33
C PHE A 16 5.99 -6.79 -13.68
N ALA A 17 6.96 -7.62 -14.08
CA ALA A 17 6.90 -8.35 -15.36
C ALA A 17 5.72 -9.34 -15.39
N ALA A 18 5.41 -9.94 -14.24
CA ALA A 18 4.33 -10.91 -14.10
C ALA A 18 2.93 -10.29 -13.88
N SER A 19 2.81 -8.97 -13.70
CA SER A 19 1.51 -8.33 -13.54
C SER A 19 0.62 -8.53 -14.78
N ARG A 20 -0.64 -8.93 -14.57
CA ARG A 20 -1.63 -9.11 -15.63
C ARG A 20 -2.75 -8.10 -15.49
N PHE A 21 -2.87 -7.22 -16.48
CA PHE A 21 -3.96 -6.27 -16.62
C PHE A 21 -4.84 -6.64 -17.82
N SER A 22 -6.09 -6.15 -17.83
CA SER A 22 -7.00 -6.31 -18.98
C SER A 22 -6.47 -5.62 -20.24
N ASP A 23 -5.69 -4.55 -20.06
CA ASP A 23 -5.07 -3.78 -21.13
C ASP A 23 -3.56 -3.61 -20.86
N VAL A 24 -2.73 -3.91 -21.87
CA VAL A 24 -1.27 -3.78 -21.81
C VAL A 24 -0.81 -2.35 -21.48
N ARG A 25 -1.62 -1.34 -21.85
CA ARG A 25 -1.35 0.07 -21.52
C ARG A 25 -1.39 0.32 -20.03
N LEU A 26 -2.22 -0.41 -19.27
CA LEU A 26 -2.27 -0.30 -17.80
C LEU A 26 -0.99 -0.84 -17.18
N GLY A 27 -0.47 -1.98 -17.66
CA GLY A 27 0.81 -2.52 -17.19
C GLY A 27 1.98 -1.56 -17.45
N ARG A 28 2.04 -0.97 -18.66
CA ARG A 28 3.04 0.06 -18.99
C ARG A 28 2.89 1.29 -18.07
N ARG A 29 1.65 1.70 -17.82
CA ARG A 29 1.36 2.85 -16.96
C ARG A 29 1.74 2.61 -15.51
N LEU A 30 1.51 1.41 -14.98
CA LEU A 30 1.94 1.02 -13.64
C LEU A 30 3.45 1.22 -13.48
N ARG A 31 4.25 0.64 -14.38
CA ARG A 31 5.72 0.71 -14.30
C ARG A 31 6.21 2.15 -14.35
N GLN A 32 5.72 2.95 -15.30
CA GLN A 32 6.02 4.38 -15.37
C GLN A 32 5.68 5.12 -14.07
N LEU A 33 4.51 4.85 -13.50
CA LEU A 33 4.06 5.51 -12.28
C LEU A 33 4.93 5.11 -11.08
N VAL A 34 5.28 3.83 -10.95
CA VAL A 34 6.18 3.35 -9.88
C VAL A 34 7.57 3.95 -10.03
N THR A 35 8.12 4.05 -11.25
CA THR A 35 9.41 4.71 -11.49
C THR A 35 9.38 6.18 -11.06
N GLN A 36 8.32 6.91 -11.42
CA GLN A 36 8.13 8.30 -11.00
C GLN A 36 8.06 8.43 -9.48
N MET A 37 7.26 7.59 -8.82
CA MET A 37 7.14 7.60 -7.35
C MET A 37 8.43 7.22 -6.65
N ALA A 38 9.19 6.25 -7.17
CA ALA A 38 10.48 5.82 -6.63
C ALA A 38 11.52 6.94 -6.71
N SER A 39 11.49 7.77 -7.75
CA SER A 39 12.38 8.94 -7.85
C SER A 39 12.00 10.12 -6.94
N ALA A 40 10.82 10.08 -6.31
CA ALA A 40 10.26 11.16 -5.50
C ALA A 40 9.57 10.62 -4.24
N VAL A 41 10.21 9.70 -3.52
CA VAL A 41 9.67 9.06 -2.32
C VAL A 41 9.22 10.10 -1.29
N GLY A 42 8.01 9.94 -0.77
CA GLY A 42 7.40 10.88 0.19
C GLY A 42 6.82 12.15 -0.45
N GLY A 43 7.06 12.38 -1.74
CA GLY A 43 6.48 13.48 -2.49
C GLY A 43 5.03 13.23 -2.92
N PRO A 44 4.24 14.29 -3.15
CA PRO A 44 2.89 14.14 -3.71
C PRO A 44 2.94 13.71 -5.18
N ILE A 45 1.89 13.05 -5.69
CA ILE A 45 1.81 12.58 -7.08
C ILE A 45 2.18 13.65 -8.12
N PRO A 46 1.70 14.92 -8.02
CA PRO A 46 2.10 15.95 -8.97
C PRO A 46 3.60 16.25 -8.98
N LEU A 47 4.27 16.15 -7.84
CA LEU A 47 5.72 16.29 -7.76
C LEU A 47 6.41 15.10 -8.44
N ALA A 48 5.99 13.87 -8.18
CA ALA A 48 6.57 12.70 -8.83
C ALA A 48 6.38 12.71 -10.36
N CYS A 49 5.22 13.16 -10.85
CA CYS A 49 4.89 13.16 -12.27
C CYS A 49 5.53 14.29 -13.08
N GLN A 50 5.99 15.38 -12.43
CA GLN A 50 6.70 16.54 -13.01
C GLN A 50 5.96 17.33 -14.12
N ASP A 51 4.85 16.82 -14.66
CA ASP A 51 3.98 17.53 -15.60
C ASP A 51 2.48 17.21 -15.41
N TRP A 52 1.63 18.06 -15.98
CA TRP A 52 0.18 17.98 -15.81
C TRP A 52 -0.46 16.77 -16.52
N ALA A 53 0.06 16.38 -17.69
CA ALA A 53 -0.48 15.28 -18.45
C ALA A 53 -0.24 13.95 -17.71
N ASN A 54 0.97 13.76 -17.19
CA ASN A 54 1.34 12.62 -16.38
C ASN A 54 0.60 12.62 -15.03
N THR A 55 0.46 13.77 -14.39
CA THR A 55 -0.34 13.87 -13.15
C THR A 55 -1.78 13.41 -13.37
N LYS A 56 -2.46 13.91 -14.43
CA LYS A 56 -3.82 13.49 -14.77
C LYS A 56 -3.90 12.00 -15.08
N ALA A 57 -2.95 11.47 -15.85
CA ALA A 57 -2.96 10.06 -16.20
C ALA A 57 -2.63 9.16 -15.00
N ALA A 58 -1.90 9.64 -13.99
CA ALA A 58 -1.70 8.93 -12.73
C ALA A 58 -3.02 8.83 -11.94
N TYR A 59 -3.73 9.94 -11.77
CA TYR A 59 -5.04 9.92 -11.11
C TYR A 59 -6.06 9.04 -11.86
N ARG A 60 -6.10 9.12 -13.20
CA ARG A 60 -6.96 8.25 -14.03
C ARG A 60 -6.61 6.77 -13.88
N PHE A 61 -5.32 6.44 -13.76
CA PHE A 61 -4.89 5.07 -13.53
C PHE A 61 -5.37 4.57 -12.16
N LEU A 62 -5.17 5.37 -11.10
CA LEU A 62 -5.59 5.02 -9.74
C LEU A 62 -7.12 4.96 -9.56
N SER A 63 -7.88 5.70 -10.38
CA SER A 63 -9.35 5.68 -10.37
C SER A 63 -9.96 4.72 -11.39
N ASN A 64 -9.16 3.92 -12.09
CA ASN A 64 -9.66 3.01 -13.12
C ASN A 64 -10.26 1.74 -12.48
N SER A 65 -11.49 1.39 -12.84
CA SER A 65 -12.17 0.19 -12.34
C SER A 65 -11.48 -1.13 -12.71
N ASP A 66 -10.70 -1.13 -13.79
CA ASP A 66 -9.92 -2.30 -14.23
C ASP A 66 -8.61 -2.47 -13.45
N VAL A 67 -8.21 -1.46 -12.68
CA VAL A 67 -7.04 -1.48 -11.82
C VAL A 67 -7.49 -1.78 -10.39
N CYS A 68 -6.96 -2.85 -9.80
CA CYS A 68 -7.18 -3.19 -8.41
C CYS A 68 -5.87 -3.61 -7.75
N GLU A 69 -5.85 -3.57 -6.42
CA GLU A 69 -4.71 -3.94 -5.58
C GLU A 69 -4.10 -5.29 -5.98
N GLY A 70 -4.93 -6.33 -6.12
CA GLY A 70 -4.45 -7.66 -6.49
C GLY A 70 -3.70 -7.69 -7.82
N LYS A 71 -4.15 -6.93 -8.84
CA LYS A 71 -3.46 -6.84 -10.14
C LYS A 71 -2.13 -6.08 -10.04
N ILE A 72 -2.08 -5.05 -9.19
CA ILE A 72 -0.86 -4.29 -8.94
C ILE A 72 0.17 -5.19 -8.25
N LEU A 73 -0.22 -5.87 -7.17
CA LEU A 73 0.68 -6.67 -6.33
C LEU A 73 1.04 -8.03 -6.91
N GLN A 74 0.25 -8.57 -7.85
CA GLN A 74 0.51 -9.88 -8.44
C GLN A 74 1.93 -10.02 -8.99
N GLY A 75 2.44 -8.99 -9.68
CA GLY A 75 3.81 -8.98 -10.20
C GLY A 75 4.83 -9.12 -9.08
N HIS A 76 4.71 -8.27 -8.06
CA HIS A 76 5.56 -8.27 -6.87
C HIS A 76 5.55 -9.61 -6.13
N PHE A 77 4.38 -10.23 -5.98
CA PHE A 77 4.26 -11.55 -5.34
C PHE A 77 4.96 -12.64 -6.13
N GLN A 78 4.85 -12.63 -7.46
CA GLN A 78 5.57 -13.57 -8.30
C GLN A 78 7.09 -13.35 -8.24
N SER A 79 7.54 -12.10 -8.24
CA SER A 79 8.96 -11.73 -8.11
C SER A 79 9.52 -12.14 -6.76
N THR A 80 8.74 -11.96 -5.69
CA THR A 80 9.06 -12.45 -4.34
C THR A 80 9.16 -13.98 -4.32
N ALA A 81 8.21 -14.70 -4.94
CA ALA A 81 8.26 -16.15 -5.03
C ALA A 81 9.50 -16.66 -5.79
N SER A 82 9.88 -15.99 -6.88
CA SER A 82 11.11 -16.29 -7.62
C SER A 82 12.36 -16.08 -6.78
N ARG A 83 12.43 -14.99 -5.99
CA ARG A 83 13.54 -14.75 -5.06
C ARG A 83 13.61 -15.83 -3.98
N VAL A 84 12.48 -16.20 -3.39
CA VAL A 84 12.39 -17.28 -2.39
C VAL A 84 12.87 -18.62 -2.95
N ALA A 85 12.47 -18.96 -4.18
CA ALA A 85 12.89 -20.21 -4.82
C ALA A 85 14.41 -20.29 -5.10
N ALA A 86 15.11 -19.16 -5.08
CA ALA A 86 16.55 -19.09 -5.26
C ALA A 86 17.34 -19.12 -3.94
N ILE A 87 16.66 -19.15 -2.78
CA ILE A 87 17.30 -19.24 -1.47
C ILE A 87 17.41 -20.70 -1.05
N ASP A 88 18.62 -21.11 -0.71
CA ASP A 88 18.87 -22.38 -0.04
C ASP A 88 18.62 -22.24 1.46
N GLY A 89 17.80 -23.13 2.01
CA GLY A 89 17.55 -23.18 3.45
C GLY A 89 16.27 -22.44 3.91
N PRO A 90 16.12 -22.23 5.22
CA PRO A 90 14.90 -21.67 5.79
C PRO A 90 14.73 -20.19 5.44
N ILE A 91 13.47 -19.79 5.27
CA ILE A 91 13.05 -18.39 5.17
C ILE A 91 12.13 -18.04 6.34
N LEU A 92 12.07 -16.76 6.68
CA LEU A 92 11.17 -16.21 7.69
C LEU A 92 10.00 -15.49 7.01
N VAL A 93 8.78 -15.74 7.47
CA VAL A 93 7.58 -15.03 7.02
C VAL A 93 7.02 -14.24 8.20
N LEU A 94 7.34 -12.95 8.23
CA LEU A 94 6.92 -12.03 9.27
C LEU A 94 5.51 -11.52 8.97
N GLN A 95 4.59 -11.70 9.93
CA GLN A 95 3.20 -11.28 9.80
C GLN A 95 2.87 -10.21 10.84
N ASP A 96 2.35 -9.09 10.36
CA ASP A 96 1.87 -8.02 11.21
C ASP A 96 0.67 -7.28 10.57
N THR A 97 -0.11 -6.61 11.41
CA THR A 97 -1.24 -5.77 10.99
C THR A 97 -0.97 -4.32 11.35
N THR A 98 -0.93 -3.45 10.34
CA THR A 98 -0.81 -2.01 10.52
C THR A 98 -2.10 -1.28 10.17
N GLU A 99 -2.27 -0.08 10.71
CA GLU A 99 -3.41 0.79 10.48
C GLU A 99 -2.98 2.07 9.76
N PHE A 100 -3.58 2.33 8.59
CA PHE A 100 -3.46 3.60 7.89
C PHE A 100 -4.53 4.56 8.39
N SER A 101 -4.13 5.63 9.07
CA SER A 101 -5.05 6.66 9.56
C SER A 101 -5.17 7.83 8.57
N PHE A 102 -6.40 8.32 8.39
CA PHE A 102 -6.70 9.45 7.52
C PHE A 102 -7.59 10.47 8.22
N GLU A 103 -7.28 11.74 8.02
CA GLU A 103 -8.21 12.83 8.33
C GLU A 103 -9.10 13.10 7.12
N ARG A 104 -10.42 12.91 7.28
CA ARG A 104 -11.40 13.00 6.20
C ARG A 104 -12.61 13.82 6.64
N LYS A 105 -13.10 14.70 5.77
CA LYS A 105 -14.38 15.40 5.96
C LYS A 105 -15.59 14.45 5.90
N LYS A 106 -15.43 13.31 5.23
CA LYS A 106 -16.45 12.26 5.03
C LYS A 106 -15.94 10.91 5.53
N PRO A 107 -16.03 10.64 6.85
CA PRO A 107 -15.58 9.39 7.48
C PRO A 107 -16.10 8.13 6.81
N GLU A 108 -17.35 8.13 6.36
CA GLU A 108 -18.06 6.98 5.80
C GLU A 108 -17.47 6.42 4.51
N GLN A 109 -16.62 7.20 3.83
CA GLN A 109 -15.92 6.77 2.61
C GLN A 109 -14.67 5.94 2.91
N VAL A 110 -14.27 5.86 4.18
CA VAL A 110 -13.11 5.10 4.67
C VAL A 110 -13.55 4.28 5.90
N GLY A 111 -12.83 3.22 6.25
CA GLY A 111 -13.15 2.45 7.45
C GLY A 111 -12.98 3.24 8.75
N ILE A 112 -13.43 2.67 9.86
CA ILE A 112 -13.22 3.22 11.21
C ILE A 112 -12.15 2.42 11.94
N ILE A 113 -11.08 3.08 12.39
CA ILE A 113 -10.00 2.45 13.15
C ILE A 113 -9.99 2.85 14.63
N GLY A 114 -10.72 3.89 15.03
CA GLY A 114 -10.79 4.26 16.45
C GLY A 114 -11.68 5.46 16.77
N TYR A 115 -11.67 5.86 18.04
CA TYR A 115 -12.31 7.08 18.53
C TYR A 115 -11.33 7.86 19.41
N ALA A 116 -11.15 9.15 19.14
CA ALA A 116 -10.36 10.05 19.98
C ALA A 116 -11.26 11.09 20.67
N PRO A 117 -10.93 11.53 21.90
CA PRO A 117 -11.59 12.68 22.50
C PRO A 117 -11.30 13.96 21.69
N SER A 118 -12.32 14.77 21.41
CA SER A 118 -12.15 16.07 20.78
C SER A 118 -11.50 17.06 21.75
N LYS A 119 -10.50 17.84 21.30
CA LYS A 119 -9.77 18.84 22.13
C LYS A 119 -10.57 20.12 22.43
N ARG A 120 -11.85 20.22 22.09
CA ARG A 120 -12.68 21.40 22.37
C ARG A 120 -14.11 21.02 22.72
N GLU A 121 -14.52 21.25 23.97
CA GLU A 121 -15.66 22.13 24.28
C GLU A 121 -15.77 22.44 25.78
N THR A 122 -16.05 23.70 26.07
CA THR A 122 -16.18 24.35 27.39
C THR A 122 -17.45 23.94 28.15
N VAL A 123 -18.21 22.93 27.68
CA VAL A 123 -19.50 22.56 28.26
C VAL A 123 -19.70 21.04 28.23
N GLY A 124 -19.34 20.39 29.34
CA GLY A 124 -19.94 19.15 29.88
C GLY A 124 -19.98 17.83 29.09
N ILE A 125 -19.86 17.82 27.76
CA ILE A 125 -20.00 16.59 26.94
C ILE A 125 -18.80 16.48 26.00
N ALA A 126 -17.86 15.60 26.34
CA ALA A 126 -16.74 15.27 25.47
C ALA A 126 -17.24 14.53 24.21
N ARG A 127 -17.37 15.25 23.08
CA ARG A 127 -17.59 14.61 21.77
C ARG A 127 -16.35 13.79 21.39
N ARG A 128 -16.57 12.53 21.00
CA ARG A 128 -15.54 11.66 20.43
C ARG A 128 -15.50 11.87 18.92
N HIS A 129 -14.32 12.16 18.36
CA HIS A 129 -14.10 12.19 16.93
C HIS A 129 -13.71 10.79 16.43
N THR A 130 -14.27 10.39 15.29
CA THR A 130 -14.00 9.11 14.65
C THR A 130 -12.66 9.16 13.92
N ILE A 131 -11.75 8.26 14.25
CA ILE A 131 -10.50 8.08 13.50
C ILE A 131 -10.80 7.15 12.34
N CYS A 132 -10.64 7.67 11.12
CA CYS A 132 -10.92 6.96 9.88
C CYS A 132 -9.64 6.30 9.38
N GLY A 133 -9.77 5.10 8.80
CA GLY A 133 -8.61 4.35 8.38
C GLY A 133 -8.89 3.06 7.62
N LEU A 134 -7.79 2.42 7.22
CA LEU A 134 -7.76 1.12 6.57
C LEU A 134 -6.76 0.24 7.34
N LEU A 135 -7.09 -1.03 7.51
CA LEU A 135 -6.14 -1.99 8.05
C LEU A 135 -5.44 -2.71 6.90
N MET A 136 -4.18 -3.04 7.11
CA MET A 136 -3.38 -3.87 6.22
C MET A 136 -2.68 -4.94 7.03
N HIS A 137 -2.91 -6.20 6.67
CA HIS A 137 -2.14 -7.32 7.15
C HIS A 137 -1.15 -7.72 6.06
N SER A 138 0.14 -7.74 6.39
CA SER A 138 1.22 -8.08 5.46
C SER A 138 1.96 -9.33 5.90
N SER A 139 2.39 -10.13 4.93
CA SER A 139 3.37 -11.20 5.12
C SER A 139 4.66 -10.83 4.38
N LEU A 140 5.65 -10.36 5.13
CA LEU A 140 6.98 -10.00 4.63
C LEU A 140 7.90 -11.22 4.72
N VAL A 141 8.61 -11.51 3.64
CA VAL A 141 9.54 -12.64 3.57
C VAL A 141 10.97 -12.13 3.68
N GLU A 142 11.76 -12.75 4.54
CA GLU A 142 13.16 -12.42 4.78
C GLU A 142 14.01 -13.70 4.95
N THR A 143 15.32 -13.61 4.74
CA THR A 143 16.26 -14.68 5.07
C THR A 143 16.54 -14.72 6.58
N THR A 144 17.22 -15.76 7.07
CA THR A 144 17.65 -15.87 8.47
C THR A 144 18.65 -14.79 8.90
N GLU A 145 19.31 -14.16 7.94
CA GLU A 145 20.25 -13.05 8.14
C GLU A 145 19.55 -11.68 8.09
N GLY A 146 18.24 -11.64 7.84
CA GLY A 146 17.45 -10.42 7.75
C GLY A 146 17.48 -9.73 6.39
N LEU A 147 17.82 -10.44 5.30
CA LEU A 147 17.71 -9.88 3.95
C LEU A 147 16.24 -9.94 3.48
N PRO A 148 15.58 -8.80 3.17
CA PRO A 148 14.20 -8.82 2.69
C PRO A 148 14.10 -9.35 1.26
N LEU A 149 13.22 -10.33 1.08
CA LEU A 149 12.89 -10.95 -0.22
C LEU A 149 11.60 -10.37 -0.82
N GLY A 150 10.79 -9.65 -0.05
CA GLY A 150 9.58 -8.98 -0.52
C GLY A 150 8.32 -9.48 0.18
N LEU A 151 7.16 -9.11 -0.37
CA LEU A 151 5.87 -9.39 0.26
C LEU A 151 5.27 -10.63 -0.40
N ALA A 152 4.86 -11.62 0.39
CA ALA A 152 4.18 -12.81 -0.10
C ALA A 152 2.66 -12.66 -0.14
N ALA A 153 2.12 -11.84 0.76
CA ALA A 153 0.70 -11.56 0.82
C ALA A 153 0.45 -10.19 1.45
N ILE A 154 -0.61 -9.53 1.00
CA ILE A 154 -1.17 -8.36 1.63
C ILE A 154 -2.69 -8.51 1.61
N LYS A 155 -3.35 -8.09 2.69
CA LYS A 155 -4.79 -8.00 2.75
C LYS A 155 -5.18 -6.65 3.35
N PHE A 156 -5.99 -5.90 2.61
CA PHE A 156 -6.61 -4.68 3.12
C PHE A 156 -8.07 -4.92 3.50
N TRP A 157 -8.51 -4.26 4.56
CA TRP A 157 -9.93 -4.19 4.90
C TRP A 157 -10.27 -2.95 5.70
N SER A 158 -11.53 -2.56 5.61
CA SER A 158 -12.13 -1.51 6.43
C SER A 158 -13.08 -2.12 7.46
N ARG A 159 -13.27 -1.42 8.58
CA ARG A 159 -14.27 -1.78 9.59
C ARG A 159 -15.42 -0.78 9.52
N SER A 160 -16.66 -1.26 9.51
CA SER A 160 -17.85 -0.39 9.59
C SER A 160 -18.12 0.13 11.00
N LYS A 161 -17.55 -0.52 12.02
CA LYS A 161 -17.62 -0.14 13.44
C LYS A 161 -16.31 -0.48 14.13
N PHE A 162 -15.82 0.40 15.00
CA PHE A 162 -14.74 0.09 15.92
C PHE A 162 -15.29 -0.56 17.19
N LYS A 163 -14.87 -1.79 17.48
CA LYS A 163 -15.14 -2.47 18.75
C LYS A 163 -13.94 -2.22 19.66
N GLY A 164 -14.09 -1.35 20.66
CA GLY A 164 -13.04 -1.12 21.65
C GLY A 164 -12.77 -2.37 22.50
N THR A 165 -11.64 -2.39 23.21
CA THR A 165 -11.20 -3.51 24.07
C THR A 165 -12.16 -3.85 25.21
N ARG A 166 -13.16 -3.01 25.52
CA ARG A 166 -14.21 -3.27 26.54
C ARG A 166 -15.26 -4.32 26.14
N HIS A 167 -15.20 -4.86 24.91
CA HIS A 167 -16.16 -5.85 24.40
C HIS A 167 -15.52 -7.14 23.90
N LEU A 168 -14.27 -7.42 24.30
CA LEU A 168 -13.69 -8.74 24.11
C LEU A 168 -14.09 -9.62 25.29
N SER A 169 -15.28 -10.22 25.21
CA SER A 169 -15.57 -11.44 25.96
C SER A 169 -14.74 -12.53 25.30
N VAL A 170 -13.74 -13.04 26.02
CA VAL A 170 -13.06 -14.29 25.65
C VAL A 170 -14.14 -15.37 25.61
N ILE A 171 -14.33 -16.00 24.45
CA ILE A 171 -15.12 -17.23 24.30
C ILE A 171 -14.16 -18.39 24.48
#